data_AF-A0ABD3SD72-F1
#
_entry.id   AF-A0ABD3SD72-F1
#
_cell.length_a   1.000
_cell.length_b   1.000
_cell.length_c   1.000
_cell.angle_alpha   90.00
_cell.angle_beta   90.00
_cell.angle_gamma   90.00
#
_symmetry.space_group_name_H-M   'P 1'
#
loop_
_entity.id
_entity.type
_entity.pdbx_description
1 polymer ?
#
loop_
_entity_poly.entity_id
_entity_poly.type
_entity_poly.pdbx_seq_one_letter_code
_entity_poly.pdbx_strand_id
1 'polypeptide(L)'
;MAHASSSSSTTTMMTMTNPAETTTTTTSDDDDVAMAMSDGGVSTASSSSTPSSSSSSSNPLVQLATYVKDTAINFKDGLVELNVSHRKCNAIREKQRNYARSVLGTSRPRGIRGMQVGGINYEEYDFLRKGLVDRNKLFAVIMVSLCLPNYFVYYLWSFPDMMPGPFVKNQRNANEISRMRCHAVVSTILDLEKGARVAPWSSKLNPFGRGATERAMSRLGDMIESGCSILAESDARGPSGMGTALRRLGGVEPSSSSSNLYYSSSPITKQQRLLAGNKNNSMTLPRQIMKGLTRAINADPINKGAAPFGIGAVQHIESLALVDEFIVNHGIDVMSDNDVNSNLIEEACSARLIGCPNWTDVERRGALASWLREVEIAPREEMASSMMTTTDEEGGEGMGEDNDDDNDNVGQQRQPKRQPLYYNGNMARAVLMCYNAVDGTRDARSDSRLLRAMYQGRKE
;
A
#
# COMPACT_ATOMS: atom_id res chain seq x y z
N MET A 1 0.27 15.54 60.53
CA MET A 1 -0.02 16.94 60.94
C MET A 1 1.11 17.83 60.44
N ALA A 2 0.91 18.45 59.27
CA ALA A 2 1.55 19.69 58.80
C ALA A 2 0.94 19.97 57.41
N HIS A 3 0.43 21.19 57.24
CA HIS A 3 -0.39 21.64 56.12
C HIS A 3 0.43 22.27 54.97
N ALA A 4 -0.26 22.40 53.83
CA ALA A 4 -0.08 23.40 52.75
C ALA A 4 0.97 23.05 51.66
N SER A 5 0.79 23.34 50.37
CA SER A 5 -0.12 24.31 49.72
C SER A 5 -0.36 23.91 48.25
N SER A 6 -1.59 24.09 47.78
CA SER A 6 -2.04 23.99 46.41
C SER A 6 -1.88 25.33 45.66
N SER A 7 -1.49 25.30 44.38
CA SER A 7 -1.63 26.44 43.47
C SER A 7 -2.20 25.98 42.13
N SER A 8 -3.45 26.36 41.86
CA SER A 8 -4.14 26.19 40.59
C SER A 8 -3.93 27.43 39.70
N SER A 9 -3.60 27.24 38.43
CA SER A 9 -3.58 28.31 37.43
C SER A 9 -4.74 28.14 36.45
N THR A 10 -5.73 29.00 36.63
CA THR A 10 -6.90 29.24 35.78
C THR A 10 -6.43 29.88 34.46
N THR A 11 -6.78 29.31 33.30
CA THR A 11 -6.59 29.95 31.99
C THR A 11 -7.96 30.29 31.40
N THR A 12 -8.15 31.59 31.22
CA THR A 12 -9.34 32.28 30.72
C THR A 12 -9.61 31.95 29.25
N MET A 13 -10.84 31.51 28.95
CA MET A 13 -11.38 31.47 27.60
C MET A 13 -11.81 32.87 27.16
N MET A 14 -11.36 33.32 25.99
CA MET A 14 -11.92 34.50 25.31
C MET A 14 -12.82 34.05 24.18
N THR A 15 -14.12 34.20 24.42
CA THR A 15 -15.21 34.11 23.44
C THR A 15 -15.31 35.46 22.71
N MET A 16 -15.24 35.47 21.38
CA MET A 16 -15.52 36.65 20.56
C MET A 16 -16.88 36.47 19.88
N THR A 17 -17.84 37.26 20.32
CA THR A 17 -19.21 37.38 19.79
C THR A 17 -19.29 38.42 18.68
N ASN A 18 -20.04 38.07 17.63
CA ASN A 18 -20.51 38.95 16.54
C ASN A 18 -21.32 40.16 17.05
N PRO A 19 -21.33 41.27 16.30
CA PRO A 19 -22.47 42.16 16.23
C PRO A 19 -23.28 41.97 14.92
N ALA A 20 -24.60 41.84 15.09
CA ALA A 20 -25.63 42.20 14.09
C ALA A 20 -25.55 43.73 13.81
N GLU A 21 -26.16 44.37 12.83
CA GLU A 21 -27.43 44.20 12.13
C GLU A 21 -27.50 45.37 11.13
N THR A 22 -28.09 45.25 9.93
CA THR A 22 -28.90 46.34 9.34
C THR A 22 -29.76 45.75 8.23
N THR A 23 -31.05 45.72 8.50
CA THR A 23 -32.16 45.38 7.60
C THR A 23 -32.68 46.67 6.99
N THR A 24 -32.83 46.73 5.67
CA THR A 24 -33.68 47.74 4.99
C THR A 24 -34.61 47.03 4.02
N THR A 25 -35.86 46.98 4.45
CA THR A 25 -37.06 46.59 3.71
C THR A 25 -37.55 47.78 2.88
N THR A 26 -37.88 47.54 1.61
CA THR A 26 -38.85 48.37 0.88
C THR A 26 -39.82 47.46 0.13
N THR A 27 -41.08 47.65 0.48
CA THR A 27 -42.33 47.08 -0.01
C THR A 27 -42.75 47.64 -1.38
N SER A 28 -43.42 46.83 -2.19
CA SER A 28 -44.72 47.20 -2.79
C SER A 28 -45.36 45.99 -3.48
N ASP A 29 -46.62 45.80 -3.14
CA ASP A 29 -47.59 44.79 -3.54
C ASP A 29 -48.01 44.89 -5.02
N ASP A 30 -48.53 43.79 -5.60
CA ASP A 30 -49.95 43.65 -5.95
C ASP A 30 -50.24 42.33 -6.72
N ASP A 31 -51.48 41.88 -6.52
CA ASP A 31 -52.09 40.57 -6.74
C ASP A 31 -52.28 40.08 -8.19
N ASP A 32 -52.40 38.76 -8.38
CA ASP A 32 -53.69 38.05 -8.62
C ASP A 32 -53.57 36.73 -9.44
N VAL A 33 -54.09 35.66 -8.80
CA VAL A 33 -54.95 34.56 -9.29
C VAL A 33 -54.93 34.13 -10.77
N ALA A 34 -54.67 32.84 -11.05
CA ALA A 34 -55.64 31.87 -11.61
C ALA A 34 -54.99 30.59 -12.19
N MET A 35 -55.70 29.47 -11.98
CA MET A 35 -55.48 28.12 -12.51
C MET A 35 -55.72 28.01 -14.02
N ALA A 36 -55.00 27.11 -14.70
CA ALA A 36 -55.55 25.95 -15.46
C ALA A 36 -54.66 25.48 -16.64
N MET A 37 -54.42 24.18 -16.63
CA MET A 37 -54.36 23.19 -17.72
C MET A 37 -53.84 23.51 -19.14
N SER A 38 -53.01 22.56 -19.59
CA SER A 38 -52.97 21.87 -20.89
C SER A 38 -52.02 22.33 -22.00
N ASP A 39 -51.25 21.33 -22.44
CA ASP A 39 -50.75 20.98 -23.77
C ASP A 39 -50.06 21.99 -24.70
N GLY A 40 -48.95 21.51 -25.28
CA GLY A 40 -48.54 21.89 -26.64
C GLY A 40 -47.13 22.44 -26.81
N GLY A 41 -46.16 21.54 -26.97
CA GLY A 41 -45.22 21.55 -28.10
C GLY A 41 -44.28 22.75 -28.38
N VAL A 42 -43.01 22.38 -28.56
CA VAL A 42 -42.02 22.94 -29.50
C VAL A 42 -41.07 24.02 -28.96
N SER A 43 -39.83 23.53 -28.73
CA SER A 43 -38.52 24.13 -29.05
C SER A 43 -38.28 25.60 -28.69
N THR A 44 -37.45 25.81 -27.67
CA THR A 44 -36.56 26.98 -27.63
C THR A 44 -35.30 26.64 -26.85
N ALA A 45 -34.17 26.85 -27.51
CA ALA A 45 -32.83 26.64 -27.01
C ALA A 45 -32.61 27.39 -25.70
N SER A 46 -32.35 26.63 -24.62
CA SER A 46 -31.92 27.19 -23.33
C SER A 46 -30.40 27.22 -23.31
N SER A 47 -29.88 28.43 -23.46
CA SER A 47 -28.56 28.92 -23.08
C SER A 47 -27.80 28.01 -22.09
N SER A 48 -26.86 27.23 -22.62
CA SER A 48 -25.75 26.73 -21.82
C SER A 48 -24.91 27.92 -21.39
N SER A 49 -24.87 28.20 -20.10
CA SER A 49 -23.90 29.11 -19.49
C SER A 49 -22.50 28.54 -19.69
N THR A 50 -21.88 28.94 -20.79
CA THR A 50 -20.45 28.78 -21.03
C THR A 50 -19.71 29.50 -19.90
N PRO A 51 -18.77 28.85 -19.18
CA PRO A 51 -17.92 29.56 -18.25
C PRO A 51 -17.16 30.60 -19.06
N SER A 52 -17.20 31.85 -18.60
CA SER A 52 -16.43 32.95 -19.16
C SER A 52 -14.95 32.55 -19.16
N SER A 53 -14.45 32.09 -20.31
CA SER A 53 -13.04 31.97 -20.59
C SER A 53 -12.49 33.40 -20.62
N SER A 54 -12.09 33.89 -19.45
CA SER A 54 -11.23 35.06 -19.35
C SER A 54 -10.04 34.83 -20.27
N SER A 55 -9.97 35.67 -21.30
CA SER A 55 -8.91 35.69 -22.28
C SER A 55 -7.61 36.03 -21.57
N SER A 56 -6.84 35.02 -21.19
CA SER A 56 -5.49 35.17 -20.66
C SER A 56 -4.53 35.54 -21.79
N SER A 57 -4.65 36.75 -22.34
CA SER A 57 -3.56 37.40 -23.09
C SER A 57 -2.54 37.98 -22.11
N SER A 58 -2.11 37.20 -21.13
CA SER A 58 -1.00 37.59 -20.26
C SER A 58 0.29 37.45 -21.05
N ASN A 59 1.03 38.55 -21.21
CA ASN A 59 2.34 38.58 -21.83
C ASN A 59 3.21 37.38 -21.36
N PRO A 60 3.86 36.63 -22.27
CA PRO A 60 4.64 35.45 -21.90
C PRO A 60 5.78 35.78 -20.92
N LEU A 61 6.31 37.01 -20.97
CA LEU A 61 7.27 37.51 -19.99
C LEU A 61 6.67 37.66 -18.58
N VAL A 62 5.40 38.08 -18.49
CA VAL A 62 4.68 38.18 -17.21
C VAL A 62 4.38 36.79 -16.69
N GLN A 63 4.01 35.83 -17.55
CA GLN A 63 3.86 34.43 -17.15
C GLN A 63 5.17 33.83 -16.63
N LEU A 64 6.29 34.06 -17.34
CA LEU A 64 7.61 33.59 -16.92
C LEU A 64 8.04 34.24 -15.60
N ALA A 65 7.87 35.55 -15.45
CA ALA A 65 8.20 36.26 -14.22
C ALA A 65 7.34 35.80 -13.03
N THR A 66 6.04 35.58 -13.26
CA THR A 66 5.12 35.03 -12.25
C THR A 66 5.53 33.61 -11.88
N TYR A 67 5.85 32.78 -12.87
CA TYR A 67 6.33 31.41 -12.64
C TYR A 67 7.62 31.38 -11.81
N VAL A 68 8.61 32.21 -12.13
CA VAL A 68 9.87 32.31 -11.38
C VAL A 68 9.62 32.80 -9.96
N LYS A 69 8.77 33.83 -9.79
CA LYS A 69 8.37 34.35 -8.48
C LYS A 69 7.68 33.28 -7.64
N ASP A 70 6.68 32.61 -8.19
CA ASP A 70 5.95 31.55 -7.51
C ASP A 70 6.86 30.39 -7.16
N THR A 71 7.78 30.02 -8.06
CA THR A 71 8.79 28.99 -7.79
C THR A 71 9.69 29.38 -6.62
N ALA A 72 10.15 30.63 -6.55
CA ALA A 72 10.98 31.13 -5.46
C ALA A 72 10.23 31.18 -4.11
N ILE A 73 8.96 31.60 -4.12
CA ILE A 73 8.10 31.61 -2.92
C ILE A 73 7.88 30.18 -2.43
N ASN A 74 7.50 29.26 -3.32
CA ASN A 74 7.29 27.85 -2.96
C ASN A 74 8.56 27.20 -2.45
N PHE A 75 9.71 27.57 -3.02
CA PHE A 75 11.00 27.08 -2.55
C PHE A 75 11.32 27.58 -1.14
N LYS A 76 11.07 28.86 -0.86
CA LYS A 76 11.24 29.42 0.49
C LYS A 76 10.31 28.73 1.48
N ASP A 77 9.02 28.63 1.16
CA ASP A 77 8.01 28.07 2.07
C ASP A 77 8.27 26.59 2.33
N GLY A 78 8.61 25.82 1.29
CA GLY A 78 8.96 24.41 1.46
C GLY A 78 10.27 24.20 2.25
N LEU A 79 11.25 25.11 2.18
CA LEU A 79 12.44 25.05 3.05
C LEU A 79 12.08 25.32 4.52
N VAL A 80 11.17 26.27 4.79
CA VAL A 80 10.69 26.55 6.15
C VAL A 80 9.95 25.33 6.70
N GLU A 81 9.04 24.75 5.92
CA GLU A 81 8.30 23.56 6.31
C GLU A 81 9.22 22.34 6.50
N LEU A 82 10.25 22.19 5.67
CA LEU A 82 11.25 21.13 5.84
C LEU A 82 12.03 21.28 7.15
N ASN A 83 12.37 22.51 7.55
CA ASN A 83 13.03 22.78 8.82
C ASN A 83 12.10 22.48 10.01
N VAL A 84 10.83 22.88 9.93
CA VAL A 84 9.81 22.53 10.94
C VAL A 84 9.66 21.00 11.05
N SER A 85 9.59 20.31 9.91
CA SER A 85 9.51 18.85 9.84
C SER A 85 10.74 18.17 10.42
N HIS A 86 11.93 18.73 10.19
CA HIS A 86 13.17 18.24 10.78
C HIS A 86 13.18 18.37 12.31
N ARG A 87 12.68 19.48 12.85
CA ARG A 87 12.54 19.66 14.32
C ARG A 87 11.56 18.64 14.90
N LYS A 88 10.40 18.43 14.25
CA LYS A 88 9.42 17.42 14.66
C LYS A 88 10.03 16.01 14.63
N CYS A 89 10.80 15.65 13.59
CA CYS A 89 11.52 14.37 13.53
C CYS A 89 12.49 14.18 14.72
N ASN A 90 13.20 15.24 15.12
CA ASN A 90 14.14 15.15 16.25
C ASN A 90 13.41 15.00 17.59
N ALA A 91 12.28 15.69 17.78
CA ALA A 91 11.43 15.53 18.96
C ALA A 91 10.90 14.09 19.08
N ILE A 92 10.43 13.50 17.98
CA ILE A 92 9.98 12.09 17.98
C ILE A 92 11.13 11.14 18.31
N ARG A 93 12.32 11.34 17.72
CA ARG A 93 13.51 10.52 18.05
C ARG A 93 13.97 10.68 19.49
N GLU A 94 13.73 11.84 20.10
CA GLU A 94 13.97 12.05 21.53
C GLU A 94 12.99 11.27 22.39
N LYS A 95 11.70 11.27 22.03
CA LYS A 95 10.67 10.44 22.67
C LYS A 95 11.04 8.94 22.63
N GLN A 96 11.49 8.45 21.48
CA GLN A 96 11.97 7.06 21.34
C GLN A 96 13.20 6.77 22.22
N ARG A 97 14.17 7.70 22.28
CA ARG A 97 15.34 7.55 23.16
C ARG A 97 14.95 7.54 24.63
N ASN A 98 14.00 8.36 25.04
CA ASN A 98 13.51 8.40 26.40
C ASN A 98 12.79 7.11 26.78
N TYR A 99 11.93 6.59 25.88
CA TYR A 99 11.28 5.29 26.04
C TYR A 99 12.29 4.14 26.15
N ALA A 100 13.30 4.11 25.28
CA ALA A 100 14.34 3.08 25.33
C ALA A 100 15.17 3.13 26.63
N ARG A 101 15.43 4.32 27.15
CA ARG A 101 16.10 4.49 28.45
C ARG A 101 15.22 4.02 29.60
N SER A 102 13.93 4.35 29.60
CA SER A 102 13.02 4.05 30.71
C SER A 102 12.58 2.60 30.76
N VAL A 103 12.34 1.96 29.60
CA VAL A 103 11.79 0.60 29.53
C VAL A 103 12.86 -0.46 29.31
N LEU A 104 13.84 -0.18 28.43
CA LEU A 104 14.84 -1.17 28.02
C LEU A 104 16.18 -0.98 28.75
N GLY A 105 16.37 0.10 29.51
CA GLY A 105 17.64 0.42 30.16
C GLY A 105 18.81 0.64 29.19
N THR A 106 18.54 0.86 27.90
CA THR A 106 19.57 1.03 26.88
C THR A 106 19.61 2.47 26.35
N SER A 107 20.81 3.01 26.15
CA SER A 107 21.02 4.38 25.63
C SER A 107 20.94 4.47 24.10
N ARG A 108 21.05 3.32 23.42
CA ARG A 108 21.00 3.18 21.96
C ARG A 108 20.09 2.01 21.58
N PRO A 109 18.80 2.24 21.38
CA PRO A 109 17.92 1.20 20.86
C PRO A 109 18.35 0.82 19.43
N ARG A 110 18.60 -0.47 19.21
CA ARG A 110 18.84 -1.05 17.89
C ARG A 110 17.49 -1.46 17.32
N GLY A 111 17.01 -0.71 16.33
CA GLY A 111 15.85 -1.10 15.54
C GLY A 111 16.24 -1.55 14.13
N ILE A 112 15.31 -2.22 13.46
CA ILE A 112 15.48 -2.68 12.08
C ILE A 112 15.66 -1.44 11.18
N ARG A 113 16.78 -1.38 10.45
CA ARG A 113 17.17 -0.23 9.59
C ARG A 113 17.23 1.14 10.31
N GLY A 114 17.51 1.16 11.62
CA GLY A 114 17.78 2.40 12.36
C GLY A 114 16.55 3.19 12.83
N MET A 115 15.34 2.67 12.65
CA MET A 115 14.13 3.20 13.30
C MET A 115 13.88 2.47 14.61
N GLN A 116 13.87 3.20 15.72
CA GLN A 116 13.64 2.64 17.06
C GLN A 116 12.19 2.16 17.14
N VAL A 117 11.96 0.96 17.69
CA VAL A 117 10.63 0.33 17.81
C VAL A 117 10.17 0.56 19.24
N GLY A 118 9.07 1.31 19.43
CA GLY A 118 8.48 1.59 20.74
C GLY A 118 8.40 3.08 21.13
N GLY A 119 7.41 3.42 21.94
CA GLY A 119 7.23 4.75 22.55
C GLY A 119 6.69 5.85 21.63
N ILE A 120 6.24 5.50 20.42
CA ILE A 120 5.68 6.43 19.43
C ILE A 120 4.38 5.87 18.84
N ASN A 121 3.48 6.75 18.39
CA ASN A 121 2.26 6.35 17.70
C ASN A 121 2.52 6.08 16.19
N TYR A 122 1.50 5.57 15.49
CA TYR A 122 1.62 5.29 14.05
C TYR A 122 1.87 6.54 13.22
N GLU A 123 1.24 7.66 13.57
CA GLU A 123 1.41 8.93 12.85
C GLU A 123 2.85 9.45 12.95
N GLU A 124 3.47 9.35 14.12
CA GLU A 124 4.86 9.72 14.38
C GLU A 124 5.82 8.79 13.61
N TYR A 125 5.50 7.48 13.55
CA TYR A 125 6.27 6.51 12.78
C TYR A 125 6.23 6.83 11.27
N ASP A 126 5.03 7.04 10.72
CA ASP A 126 4.86 7.37 9.31
C ASP A 126 5.51 8.71 8.96
N PHE A 127 5.40 9.70 9.85
CA PHE A 127 6.08 10.99 9.71
C PHE A 127 7.61 10.85 9.66
N LEU A 128 8.20 10.00 10.50
CA LEU A 128 9.65 9.71 10.46
C LEU A 128 10.08 9.05 9.15
N ARG A 129 9.26 8.13 8.63
CA ARG A 129 9.50 7.43 7.36
C ARG A 129 9.46 8.41 6.19
N LYS A 130 8.43 9.26 6.11
CA LYS A 130 8.32 10.33 5.10
C LYS A 130 9.47 11.33 5.21
N GLY A 131 9.83 11.73 6.42
CA GLY A 131 10.98 12.61 6.66
C GLY A 131 12.31 12.03 6.16
N LEU A 132 12.50 10.71 6.21
CA LEU A 132 13.68 10.07 5.62
C LEU A 132 13.68 10.15 4.09
N VAL A 133 12.52 9.90 3.48
CA VAL A 133 12.33 10.01 2.01
C VAL A 133 12.59 11.44 1.54
N ASP A 134 12.01 12.43 2.23
CA ASP A 134 12.15 13.85 1.89
C ASP A 134 13.58 14.35 2.02
N ARG A 135 14.34 13.86 3.01
CA ARG A 135 15.78 14.16 3.12
C ARG A 135 16.58 13.58 1.97
N ASN A 136 16.27 12.35 1.55
CA ASN A 136 16.93 11.73 0.41
C ASN A 136 16.61 12.47 -0.90
N LYS A 137 15.35 12.91 -1.07
CA LYS A 137 14.92 13.76 -2.18
C LYS A 137 15.68 15.09 -2.19
N LEU A 138 15.73 15.78 -1.05
CA LEU A 138 16.48 17.04 -0.93
C LEU A 138 17.95 16.85 -1.29
N PHE A 139 18.58 15.79 -0.78
CA PHE A 139 19.97 15.48 -1.11
C PHE A 139 20.16 15.26 -2.61
N ALA A 140 19.25 14.54 -3.28
CA ALA A 140 19.28 14.36 -4.72
C ALA A 140 19.13 15.70 -5.47
N VAL A 141 18.20 16.56 -5.04
CA VAL A 141 18.00 17.91 -5.61
C VAL A 141 19.27 18.76 -5.46
N ILE A 142 19.90 18.76 -4.28
CA ILE A 142 21.16 19.47 -4.02
C ILE A 142 22.27 18.92 -4.92
N MET A 143 22.41 17.60 -5.03
CA MET A 143 23.42 16.98 -5.87
C MET A 143 23.24 17.31 -7.35
N VAL A 144 22.00 17.28 -7.86
CA VAL A 144 21.72 17.70 -9.25
C VAL A 144 22.00 19.19 -9.43
N SER A 145 21.64 20.04 -8.45
CA SER A 145 21.93 21.47 -8.51
C SER A 145 23.43 21.78 -8.54
N LEU A 146 24.25 21.01 -7.81
CA LEU A 146 25.70 21.21 -7.72
C LEU A 146 26.45 20.57 -8.89
N CYS A 147 26.09 19.35 -9.26
CA CYS A 147 26.80 18.58 -10.28
C CYS A 147 26.30 18.83 -11.70
N LEU A 148 25.03 19.22 -11.87
CA LEU A 148 24.37 19.38 -13.16
C LEU A 148 23.50 20.66 -13.21
N PRO A 149 24.06 21.86 -12.94
CA PRO A 149 23.29 23.10 -12.82
C PRO A 149 22.48 23.43 -14.09
N ASN A 150 23.03 23.12 -15.28
CA ASN A 150 22.35 23.35 -16.55
C ASN A 150 21.12 22.45 -16.77
N TYR A 151 21.06 21.30 -16.08
CA TYR A 151 19.95 20.34 -16.18
C TYR A 151 18.98 20.45 -15.00
N PHE A 152 19.28 21.27 -13.99
CA PHE A 152 18.48 21.39 -12.79
C PHE A 152 17.03 21.79 -13.07
N VAL A 153 16.81 22.79 -13.94
CA VAL A 153 15.47 23.24 -14.32
C VAL A 153 14.69 22.12 -15.03
N TYR A 154 15.34 21.42 -15.97
CA TYR A 154 14.74 20.28 -16.66
C TYR A 154 14.44 19.12 -15.71
N TYR A 155 15.30 18.90 -14.72
CA TYR A 155 15.13 17.86 -13.72
C TYR A 155 13.92 18.14 -12.82
N LEU A 156 13.77 19.37 -12.31
CA LEU A 156 12.59 19.77 -11.54
C LEU A 156 11.30 19.67 -12.38
N TRP A 157 11.38 20.04 -13.66
CA TRP A 157 10.23 19.96 -14.56
C TRP A 157 9.85 18.51 -14.94
N SER A 158 10.84 17.65 -15.14
CA SER A 158 10.62 16.24 -15.55
C SER A 158 10.24 15.34 -14.37
N PHE A 159 10.66 15.69 -13.15
CA PHE A 159 10.46 14.89 -11.95
C PHE A 159 9.87 15.72 -10.80
N PRO A 160 8.65 16.26 -10.94
CA PRO A 160 8.01 17.04 -9.88
C PRO A 160 7.81 16.22 -8.59
N ASP A 161 7.61 14.90 -8.72
CA ASP A 161 7.46 13.97 -7.60
C ASP A 161 8.75 13.79 -6.77
N MET A 162 9.91 14.18 -7.32
CA MET A 162 11.19 14.18 -6.61
C MET A 162 11.40 15.40 -5.73
N MET A 163 10.50 16.37 -5.79
CA MET A 163 10.49 17.42 -4.79
C MET A 163 10.03 16.82 -3.44
N PRO A 164 10.66 17.19 -2.31
CA PRO A 164 10.20 16.77 -0.99
C PRO A 164 8.72 17.13 -0.79
N GLY A 165 7.99 16.39 0.06
CA GLY A 165 6.56 16.60 0.35
C GLY A 165 6.12 18.08 0.47
N PRO A 166 6.85 18.93 1.22
CA PRO A 166 6.60 20.37 1.33
C PRO A 166 6.53 21.18 0.03
N PHE A 167 7.06 20.63 -1.06
CA PHE A 167 7.18 21.30 -2.35
C PHE A 167 6.22 20.74 -3.42
N VAL A 168 5.52 19.64 -3.12
CA VAL A 168 4.60 18.99 -4.05
C VAL A 168 3.21 19.61 -3.90
N LYS A 169 2.82 20.47 -4.85
CA LYS A 169 1.52 21.16 -4.80
C LYS A 169 0.32 20.34 -5.27
N ASN A 170 0.53 19.27 -6.04
CA ASN A 170 -0.53 18.51 -6.68
C ASN A 170 -0.38 17.03 -6.38
N GLN A 171 -1.04 16.56 -5.31
CA GLN A 171 -1.33 15.12 -5.21
C GLN A 171 -2.30 14.75 -6.33
N ARG A 172 -2.04 13.63 -7.01
CA ARG A 172 -2.94 13.12 -8.04
C ARG A 172 -4.29 12.77 -7.43
N ASN A 173 -5.35 13.07 -8.15
CA ASN A 173 -6.70 12.70 -7.73
C ASN A 173 -6.82 11.16 -7.66
N ALA A 174 -7.58 10.64 -6.69
CA ALA A 174 -7.79 9.19 -6.51
C ALA A 174 -8.30 8.50 -7.80
N ASN A 175 -9.15 9.19 -8.58
CA ASN A 175 -9.62 8.71 -9.88
C ASN A 175 -8.49 8.53 -10.90
N GLU A 176 -7.53 9.46 -10.93
CA GLU A 176 -6.38 9.38 -11.84
C GLU A 176 -5.47 8.21 -11.45
N ILE A 177 -5.20 8.05 -10.15
CA ILE A 177 -4.43 6.91 -9.62
C ILE A 177 -5.10 5.59 -9.99
N SER A 178 -6.42 5.49 -9.80
CA SER A 178 -7.21 4.31 -10.17
C SER A 178 -7.11 4.00 -11.66
N ARG A 179 -7.26 5.00 -12.54
CA ARG A 179 -7.10 4.81 -14.00
C ARG A 179 -5.71 4.31 -14.37
N MET A 180 -4.66 4.87 -13.77
CA MET A 180 -3.27 4.47 -14.03
C MET A 180 -2.98 3.05 -13.55
N ARG A 181 -3.48 2.66 -12.36
CA ARG A 181 -3.41 1.28 -11.86
C ARG A 181 -4.14 0.32 -12.79
N CYS A 182 -5.33 0.71 -13.22
CA CYS A 182 -6.14 -0.08 -14.13
C CYS A 182 -5.44 -0.32 -15.47
N HIS A 183 -4.85 0.73 -16.05
CA HIS A 183 -4.04 0.62 -17.25
C HIS A 183 -2.83 -0.30 -17.04
N ALA A 184 -2.16 -0.22 -15.89
CA ALA A 184 -1.04 -1.10 -15.55
C ALA A 184 -1.46 -2.58 -15.50
N VAL A 185 -2.60 -2.89 -14.87
CA VAL A 185 -3.16 -4.25 -14.80
C VAL A 185 -3.49 -4.78 -16.19
N VAL A 186 -4.27 -4.05 -16.98
CA VAL A 186 -4.67 -4.46 -18.33
C VAL A 186 -3.45 -4.66 -19.23
N SER A 187 -2.49 -3.73 -19.19
CA SER A 187 -1.25 -3.86 -19.95
C SER A 187 -0.46 -5.12 -19.57
N THR A 188 -0.46 -5.46 -18.28
CA THR A 188 0.26 -6.64 -17.77
C THR A 188 -0.41 -7.93 -18.22
N ILE A 189 -1.74 -8.00 -18.18
CA ILE A 189 -2.50 -9.15 -18.68
C ILE A 189 -2.25 -9.32 -20.18
N LEU A 190 -2.26 -8.24 -20.95
CA LEU A 190 -1.94 -8.28 -22.38
C LEU A 190 -0.49 -8.72 -22.64
N ASP A 191 0.47 -8.27 -21.84
CA ASP A 191 1.88 -8.67 -21.95
C ASP A 191 2.07 -10.16 -21.59
N LEU A 192 1.31 -10.68 -20.61
CA LEU A 192 1.28 -12.10 -20.27
C LEU A 192 0.70 -12.93 -21.41
N GLU A 193 -0.45 -12.52 -21.95
CA GLU A 193 -1.12 -13.20 -23.06
C GLU A 193 -0.25 -13.25 -24.33
N LYS A 194 0.37 -12.11 -24.67
CA LYS A 194 1.35 -12.03 -25.76
C LYS A 194 2.55 -12.93 -25.48
N GLY A 195 3.03 -12.97 -24.24
CA GLY A 195 4.14 -13.83 -23.83
C GLY A 195 3.81 -15.32 -23.87
N ALA A 196 2.56 -15.70 -23.69
CA ALA A 196 2.08 -17.08 -23.79
C ALA A 196 1.81 -17.52 -25.24
N ARG A 197 1.39 -16.61 -26.12
CA ARG A 197 1.00 -16.93 -27.51
C ARG A 197 2.05 -16.62 -28.57
N VAL A 198 2.88 -15.60 -28.35
CA VAL A 198 3.82 -15.09 -29.36
C VAL A 198 5.25 -15.38 -28.90
N ALA A 199 5.93 -16.26 -29.65
CA ALA A 199 7.34 -16.53 -29.41
C ALA A 199 8.17 -15.24 -29.58
N PRO A 200 9.07 -14.91 -28.62
CA PRO A 200 9.94 -13.74 -28.73
C PRO A 200 10.77 -13.82 -30.02
N TRP A 201 10.95 -12.69 -30.69
CA TRP A 201 11.68 -12.65 -31.97
C TRP A 201 13.08 -13.27 -31.87
N SER A 202 13.75 -13.15 -30.72
CA SER A 202 15.06 -13.74 -30.45
C SER A 202 15.06 -15.27 -30.41
N SER A 203 13.93 -15.93 -30.12
CA SER A 203 13.83 -17.40 -30.20
C SER A 203 13.74 -17.92 -31.63
N LYS A 204 13.35 -17.06 -32.60
CA LYS A 204 13.40 -17.38 -34.03
C LYS A 204 14.84 -17.44 -34.55
N LEU A 205 15.76 -16.71 -33.91
CA LEU A 205 17.18 -16.65 -34.25
C LEU A 205 18.03 -17.73 -33.58
N ASN A 206 17.54 -18.35 -32.50
CA ASN A 206 18.24 -19.42 -31.80
C ASN A 206 17.55 -20.79 -32.00
N PRO A 207 17.99 -21.62 -32.97
CA PRO A 207 17.38 -22.92 -33.24
C PRO A 207 17.47 -23.88 -32.04
N PHE A 208 18.47 -23.73 -31.17
CA PHE A 208 18.65 -24.58 -29.98
C PHE A 208 17.83 -24.13 -28.76
N GLY A 209 17.21 -22.95 -28.81
CA GLY A 209 16.45 -22.35 -27.70
C GLY A 209 14.92 -22.59 -27.75
N ARG A 210 14.40 -23.20 -28.82
CA ARG A 210 12.95 -23.32 -29.06
C ARG A 210 12.23 -24.08 -27.95
N GLY A 211 12.70 -25.27 -27.56
CA GLY A 211 12.04 -26.05 -26.50
C GLY A 211 12.08 -25.40 -25.10
N ALA A 212 13.05 -24.52 -24.82
CA ALA A 212 13.03 -23.73 -23.59
C ALA A 212 12.01 -22.59 -23.65
N THR A 213 11.81 -22.02 -24.85
CA THR A 213 10.84 -20.96 -25.10
C THR A 213 9.42 -21.50 -25.05
N GLU A 214 9.15 -22.64 -25.70
CA GLU A 214 7.83 -23.32 -25.65
C GLU A 214 7.43 -23.69 -24.22
N ARG A 215 8.37 -24.24 -23.43
CA ARG A 215 8.12 -24.51 -22.00
C ARG A 215 7.83 -23.24 -21.20
N ALA A 216 8.50 -22.12 -21.51
CA ALA A 216 8.22 -20.85 -20.86
C ALA A 216 6.85 -20.28 -21.26
N MET A 217 6.46 -20.43 -22.53
CA MET A 217 5.15 -20.02 -23.05
C MET A 217 4.01 -20.84 -22.43
N SER A 218 4.16 -22.17 -22.36
CA SER A 218 3.19 -23.05 -21.69
C SER A 218 3.04 -22.71 -20.21
N ARG A 219 4.14 -22.51 -19.47
CA ARG A 219 4.08 -22.07 -18.06
C ARG A 219 3.33 -20.75 -17.86
N LEU A 220 3.45 -19.81 -18.81
CA LEU A 220 2.70 -18.56 -18.77
C LEU A 220 1.21 -18.81 -19.06
N GLY A 221 0.89 -19.68 -20.01
CA GLY A 221 -0.48 -20.12 -20.29
C GLY A 221 -1.17 -20.74 -19.07
N ASP A 222 -0.54 -21.74 -18.46
CA ASP A 222 -1.06 -22.42 -17.27
C ASP A 222 -1.31 -21.44 -16.11
N MET A 223 -0.45 -20.43 -15.97
CA MET A 223 -0.58 -19.39 -14.96
C MET A 223 -1.75 -18.44 -15.24
N ILE A 224 -1.95 -18.06 -16.51
CA ILE A 224 -3.09 -17.24 -16.91
C ILE A 224 -4.39 -18.00 -16.63
N GLU A 225 -4.45 -19.28 -16.98
CA GLU A 225 -5.62 -20.13 -16.73
C GLU A 225 -5.92 -20.28 -15.23
N SER A 226 -4.90 -20.60 -14.43
CA SER A 226 -5.02 -20.68 -12.97
C SER A 226 -5.46 -19.34 -12.36
N GLY A 227 -4.87 -18.22 -12.80
CA GLY A 227 -5.28 -16.89 -12.36
C GLY A 227 -6.73 -16.55 -12.73
N CYS A 228 -7.16 -16.90 -13.94
CA CYS A 228 -8.55 -16.71 -14.38
C CYS A 228 -9.52 -17.54 -13.55
N SER A 229 -9.16 -18.79 -13.23
CA SER A 229 -9.97 -19.68 -12.40
C SER A 229 -10.17 -19.11 -10.99
N ILE A 230 -9.09 -18.65 -10.34
CA ILE A 230 -9.17 -18.04 -9.00
C ILE A 230 -10.05 -16.79 -9.02
N LEU A 231 -9.92 -15.94 -10.04
CA LEU A 231 -10.69 -14.70 -10.14
C LEU A 231 -12.16 -14.92 -10.53
N ALA A 232 -12.50 -16.07 -11.11
CA ALA A 232 -13.88 -16.40 -11.48
C ALA A 232 -14.73 -16.85 -10.29
N GLU A 233 -14.13 -17.26 -9.18
CA GLU A 233 -14.87 -17.69 -7.98
C GLU A 233 -15.70 -16.54 -7.38
N SER A 234 -16.91 -16.87 -6.92
CA SER A 234 -17.86 -15.91 -6.33
C SER A 234 -17.27 -15.19 -5.11
N ASP A 235 -16.44 -15.90 -4.36
CA ASP A 235 -15.90 -15.45 -3.07
C ASP A 235 -14.55 -14.73 -3.23
N ALA A 236 -14.01 -14.66 -4.46
CA ALA A 236 -12.74 -14.01 -4.79
C ALA A 236 -12.90 -12.51 -5.11
N ARG A 237 -13.76 -11.81 -4.36
CA ARG A 237 -13.99 -10.36 -4.48
C ARG A 237 -13.86 -9.66 -3.14
N GLY A 238 -13.33 -8.44 -3.17
CA GLY A 238 -13.22 -7.60 -1.99
C GLY A 238 -12.32 -8.18 -0.88
N PRO A 239 -12.46 -7.71 0.37
CA PRO A 239 -11.57 -8.08 1.46
C PRO A 239 -11.59 -9.55 1.87
N SER A 240 -12.72 -10.24 1.68
CA SER A 240 -12.86 -11.67 1.98
C SER A 240 -12.15 -12.56 0.96
N GLY A 241 -12.06 -12.12 -0.30
CA GLY A 241 -11.40 -12.88 -1.35
C GLY A 241 -9.86 -12.91 -1.23
N MET A 242 -9.26 -12.03 -0.42
CA MET A 242 -7.82 -12.05 -0.15
C MET A 242 -7.36 -13.38 0.45
N GLY A 243 -8.03 -13.84 1.51
CA GLY A 243 -7.71 -15.12 2.17
C GLY A 243 -7.98 -16.32 1.25
N THR A 244 -9.03 -16.27 0.43
CA THR A 244 -9.30 -17.32 -0.57
C THR A 244 -8.21 -17.39 -1.63
N ALA A 245 -7.76 -16.25 -2.15
CA ALA A 245 -6.67 -16.19 -3.13
C ALA A 245 -5.35 -16.73 -2.56
N LEU A 246 -4.99 -16.35 -1.32
CA LEU A 246 -3.80 -16.87 -0.65
C LEU A 246 -3.90 -18.37 -0.38
N ARG A 247 -5.04 -18.86 0.12
CA ARG A 247 -5.23 -20.30 0.35
C ARG A 247 -5.10 -21.11 -0.94
N ARG A 248 -5.74 -20.67 -2.03
CA ARG A 248 -5.69 -21.37 -3.33
C ARG A 248 -4.29 -21.40 -3.92
N LEU A 249 -3.57 -20.29 -3.86
CA LEU A 249 -2.18 -20.22 -4.34
C LEU A 249 -1.18 -20.88 -3.39
N GLY A 250 -1.54 -21.02 -2.11
CA GLY A 250 -0.76 -21.69 -1.08
C GLY A 250 -0.91 -23.21 -1.08
N GLY A 251 -1.94 -23.76 -1.72
CA GLY A 251 -2.21 -25.21 -1.69
C GLY A 251 -2.72 -25.65 -0.33
N VAL A 252 -4.03 -25.83 -0.19
CA VAL A 252 -4.68 -26.20 1.08
C VAL A 252 -4.61 -27.71 1.39
N GLU A 253 -4.08 -28.56 0.52
CA GLU A 253 -4.01 -30.00 0.83
C GLU A 253 -2.58 -30.52 1.04
N PRO A 254 -2.21 -30.91 2.28
CA PRO A 254 -0.92 -31.54 2.60
C PRO A 254 -0.75 -32.95 1.99
N SER A 255 -1.70 -33.43 1.19
CA SER A 255 -1.71 -34.74 0.53
C SER A 255 -1.32 -34.69 -0.95
N SER A 256 -1.30 -33.52 -1.58
CA SER A 256 -0.89 -33.38 -2.98
C SER A 256 0.43 -32.64 -3.06
N SER A 257 1.38 -33.19 -3.80
CA SER A 257 2.73 -32.67 -4.05
C SER A 257 2.77 -31.31 -4.80
N SER A 258 1.68 -30.54 -4.75
CA SER A 258 1.56 -29.21 -5.33
C SER A 258 2.26 -28.21 -4.42
N SER A 259 3.29 -27.58 -4.98
CA SER A 259 4.23 -26.70 -4.30
C SER A 259 3.54 -25.54 -3.58
N ASN A 260 3.62 -25.56 -2.24
CA ASN A 260 3.15 -24.48 -1.39
C ASN A 260 3.98 -23.20 -1.67
N LEU A 261 3.33 -22.14 -2.17
CA LEU A 261 4.02 -20.95 -2.71
C LEU A 261 4.62 -20.07 -1.63
N TYR A 262 4.07 -20.12 -0.42
CA TYR A 262 4.45 -19.23 0.69
C TYR A 262 5.14 -19.98 1.81
N TYR A 263 4.83 -21.27 1.99
CA TYR A 263 5.44 -22.08 3.03
C TYR A 263 6.55 -22.96 2.45
N SER A 264 7.67 -23.02 3.15
CA SER A 264 8.80 -23.89 2.81
C SER A 264 9.14 -24.75 4.02
N SER A 265 9.51 -26.01 3.81
CA SER A 265 10.11 -26.86 4.85
C SER A 265 11.54 -26.41 5.22
N SER A 266 12.14 -25.51 4.43
CA SER A 266 13.49 -25.01 4.64
C SER A 266 13.49 -23.50 4.94
N PRO A 267 14.49 -22.98 5.68
CA PRO A 267 14.62 -21.56 5.93
C PRO A 267 14.63 -20.74 4.62
N ILE A 268 13.82 -19.69 4.58
CA ILE A 268 13.65 -18.89 3.36
C ILE A 268 14.94 -18.14 3.03
N THR A 269 15.48 -18.45 1.85
CA THR A 269 16.70 -17.85 1.33
C THR A 269 16.53 -16.37 1.02
N LYS A 270 17.63 -15.61 1.02
CA LYS A 270 17.61 -14.19 0.63
C LYS A 270 17.03 -13.96 -0.78
N GLN A 271 17.28 -14.88 -1.70
CA GLN A 271 16.75 -14.83 -3.07
C GLN A 271 15.23 -14.98 -3.12
N GLN A 272 14.68 -15.93 -2.35
CA GLN A 272 13.22 -16.09 -2.21
C GLN A 272 12.58 -14.88 -1.51
N ARG A 273 13.24 -14.26 -0.52
CA ARG A 273 12.78 -13.00 0.10
C ARG A 273 12.76 -11.83 -0.88
N LEU A 274 13.76 -11.78 -1.78
CA LEU A 274 13.86 -10.77 -2.83
C LEU A 274 12.95 -11.05 -4.03
N LEU A 275 12.13 -12.12 -3.99
CA LEU A 275 11.31 -12.58 -5.11
C LEU A 275 12.13 -12.79 -6.40
N ALA A 276 13.44 -12.98 -6.24
CA ALA A 276 14.42 -13.06 -7.29
C ALA A 276 14.92 -14.49 -7.32
N GLY A 277 14.21 -15.38 -8.01
CA GLY A 277 14.64 -16.77 -8.06
C GLY A 277 15.34 -17.19 -9.32
N ASN A 278 15.95 -18.35 -9.17
CA ASN A 278 16.57 -19.14 -10.21
C ASN A 278 15.49 -19.91 -10.98
N LYS A 279 15.72 -20.24 -12.26
CA LYS A 279 14.72 -20.78 -13.22
C LYS A 279 14.00 -22.08 -12.80
N ASN A 280 14.42 -22.69 -11.69
CA ASN A 280 13.95 -23.97 -11.18
C ASN A 280 13.12 -23.85 -9.88
N ASN A 281 12.96 -22.64 -9.30
CA ASN A 281 12.22 -22.46 -8.07
C ASN A 281 10.75 -22.08 -8.36
N SER A 282 9.80 -22.82 -7.79
CA SER A 282 8.35 -22.54 -7.86
C SER A 282 7.96 -21.21 -7.20
N MET A 283 8.85 -20.67 -6.37
CA MET A 283 8.63 -19.49 -5.53
C MET A 283 9.11 -18.19 -6.19
N THR A 284 8.75 -17.99 -7.46
CA THR A 284 9.11 -16.78 -8.23
C THR A 284 7.98 -16.26 -9.07
N LEU A 285 7.73 -14.95 -8.99
CA LEU A 285 6.79 -14.28 -9.87
C LEU A 285 7.44 -14.02 -11.25
N PRO A 286 6.71 -14.21 -12.37
CA PRO A 286 7.18 -13.79 -13.68
C PRO A 286 7.59 -12.32 -13.71
N ARG A 287 8.59 -12.03 -14.54
CA ARG A 287 9.10 -10.66 -14.71
C ARG A 287 8.01 -9.70 -15.20
N GLN A 288 7.07 -10.18 -16.01
CA GLN A 288 5.94 -9.43 -16.51
C GLN A 288 5.05 -8.96 -15.35
N ILE A 289 4.71 -9.85 -14.42
CA ILE A 289 3.93 -9.53 -13.22
C ILE A 289 4.68 -8.51 -12.36
N MET A 290 5.98 -8.71 -12.12
CA MET A 290 6.78 -7.77 -11.33
C MET A 290 6.86 -6.37 -11.96
N LYS A 291 6.98 -6.29 -13.30
CA LYS A 291 6.93 -5.01 -14.04
C LYS A 291 5.55 -4.36 -13.93
N GLY A 292 4.49 -5.15 -14.09
CA GLY A 292 3.11 -4.70 -13.94
C GLY A 292 2.81 -4.15 -12.56
N LEU A 293 3.19 -4.89 -11.52
CA LEU A 293 3.07 -4.50 -10.13
C LEU A 293 3.86 -3.21 -9.85
N THR A 294 5.09 -3.10 -10.36
CA THR A 294 5.90 -1.87 -10.25
C THR A 294 5.19 -0.67 -10.88
N ARG A 295 4.54 -0.84 -12.05
CA ARG A 295 3.75 0.23 -12.69
C ARG A 295 2.52 0.61 -11.86
N ALA A 296 1.81 -0.37 -11.29
CA ALA A 296 0.64 -0.13 -10.45
C ALA A 296 1.00 0.60 -9.13
N ILE A 297 2.12 0.23 -8.51
CA ILE A 297 2.64 0.90 -7.30
C ILE A 297 2.97 2.35 -7.61
N ASN A 298 3.75 2.59 -8.66
CA ASN A 298 4.22 3.93 -9.06
C ASN A 298 3.13 4.79 -9.73
N ALA A 299 1.90 4.28 -9.89
CA ALA A 299 0.75 5.09 -10.30
C ALA A 299 0.43 6.17 -9.25
N ASP A 300 0.66 5.85 -7.98
CA ASP A 300 0.54 6.78 -6.86
C ASP A 300 1.91 7.45 -6.60
N PRO A 301 2.00 8.79 -6.70
CA PRO A 301 3.22 9.53 -6.39
C PRO A 301 3.75 9.29 -4.97
N ILE A 302 2.88 9.03 -4.00
CA ILE A 302 3.25 8.80 -2.61
C ILE A 302 4.15 7.55 -2.50
N ASN A 303 3.92 6.55 -3.35
CA ASN A 303 4.66 5.31 -3.35
C ASN A 303 6.03 5.40 -4.05
N LYS A 304 6.32 6.46 -4.82
CA LYS A 304 7.55 6.54 -5.62
C LYS A 304 8.82 6.70 -4.77
N GLY A 305 8.69 7.02 -3.49
CA GLY A 305 9.82 7.22 -2.59
C GLY A 305 10.74 8.34 -3.08
N ALA A 306 12.05 8.17 -2.90
CA ALA A 306 13.07 9.16 -3.30
C ALA A 306 13.68 8.90 -4.70
N ALA A 307 13.15 7.94 -5.46
CA ALA A 307 13.75 7.51 -6.71
C ALA A 307 13.13 8.24 -7.93
N PRO A 308 13.94 8.78 -8.86
CA PRO A 308 13.44 9.45 -10.07
C PRO A 308 12.61 8.53 -10.97
N PHE A 309 12.93 7.24 -10.94
CA PHE A 309 12.30 6.22 -11.79
C PHE A 309 11.26 5.37 -11.04
N GLY A 310 10.85 5.81 -9.85
CA GLY A 310 9.96 5.07 -8.97
C GLY A 310 10.66 3.97 -8.17
N ILE A 311 9.92 3.36 -7.26
CA ILE A 311 10.41 2.25 -6.43
C ILE A 311 10.17 0.92 -7.15
N GLY A 312 11.12 -0.01 -7.05
CA GLY A 312 10.89 -1.37 -7.53
C GLY A 312 9.92 -2.13 -6.62
N ALA A 313 9.09 -3.02 -7.18
CA ALA A 313 8.09 -3.76 -6.40
C ALA A 313 8.68 -4.47 -5.17
N VAL A 314 9.87 -5.08 -5.27
CA VAL A 314 10.53 -5.75 -4.13
C VAL A 314 10.87 -4.78 -3.01
N GLN A 315 11.46 -3.63 -3.34
CA GLN A 315 11.82 -2.60 -2.34
C GLN A 315 10.58 -2.02 -1.67
N HIS A 316 9.49 -1.87 -2.44
CA HIS A 316 8.20 -1.43 -1.90
C HIS A 316 7.61 -2.45 -0.92
N ILE A 317 7.60 -3.73 -1.29
CA ILE A 317 7.13 -4.82 -0.44
C ILE A 317 7.94 -4.92 0.86
N GLU A 318 9.27 -4.79 0.79
CA GLU A 318 10.11 -4.72 2.00
C GLU A 318 9.77 -3.52 2.87
N SER A 319 9.47 -2.35 2.26
CA SER A 319 9.01 -1.19 3.02
C SER A 319 7.65 -1.43 3.67
N LEU A 320 6.73 -2.13 3.00
CA LEU A 320 5.42 -2.48 3.55
C LEU A 320 5.55 -3.47 4.70
N ALA A 321 6.43 -4.46 4.59
CA ALA A 321 6.65 -5.44 5.65
C ALA A 321 7.05 -4.76 6.97
N LEU A 322 7.94 -3.76 6.92
CA LEU A 322 8.32 -2.99 8.11
C LEU A 322 7.16 -2.21 8.72
N VAL A 323 6.26 -1.70 7.89
CA VAL A 323 5.06 -0.96 8.35
C VAL A 323 4.04 -1.93 8.95
N ASP A 324 3.77 -3.05 8.29
CA ASP A 324 2.86 -4.10 8.77
C ASP A 324 3.35 -4.66 10.12
N GLU A 325 4.64 -4.99 10.22
CA GLU A 325 5.26 -5.45 11.46
C GLU A 325 5.14 -4.40 12.56
N PHE A 326 5.32 -3.11 12.25
CA PHE A 326 5.17 -2.04 13.23
C PHE A 326 3.73 -1.95 13.75
N ILE A 327 2.73 -1.97 12.87
CA ILE A 327 1.30 -1.91 13.24
C ILE A 327 0.94 -3.07 14.15
N VAL A 328 1.30 -4.30 13.75
CA VAL A 328 0.98 -5.53 14.50
C VAL A 328 1.73 -5.59 15.82
N ASN A 329 3.04 -5.32 15.84
CA ASN A 329 3.85 -5.46 17.06
C ASN A 329 3.48 -4.43 18.14
N HIS A 330 2.97 -3.26 17.78
CA HIS A 330 2.54 -2.24 18.74
C HIS A 330 1.04 -2.34 19.08
N GLY A 331 0.34 -3.34 18.54
CA GLY A 331 -1.09 -3.52 18.79
C GLY A 331 -1.94 -2.32 18.37
N ILE A 332 -1.54 -1.63 17.28
CA ILE A 332 -2.29 -0.48 16.78
C ILE A 332 -3.62 -0.98 16.22
N ASP A 333 -4.72 -0.56 16.83
CA ASP A 333 -6.05 -0.91 16.35
C ASP A 333 -6.41 -0.06 15.12
N VAL A 334 -6.31 -0.68 13.95
CA VAL A 334 -6.65 -0.06 12.66
C VAL A 334 -8.15 0.24 12.55
N MET A 335 -9.00 -0.45 13.31
CA MET A 335 -10.45 -0.23 13.29
C MET A 335 -10.87 0.95 14.17
N SER A 336 -10.05 1.31 15.15
CA SER A 336 -10.27 2.47 16.03
C SER A 336 -10.01 3.78 15.29
N ASP A 337 -10.96 4.71 15.36
CA ASP A 337 -10.81 6.05 14.79
C ASP A 337 -9.82 6.93 15.58
N ASN A 338 -9.52 6.56 16.84
CA ASN A 338 -8.64 7.32 17.70
C ASN A 338 -7.15 7.04 17.45
N ASP A 339 -6.82 5.86 16.90
CA ASP A 339 -5.42 5.41 16.80
C ASP A 339 -4.79 5.73 15.44
N VAL A 340 -5.61 5.86 14.39
CA VAL A 340 -5.13 6.15 13.04
C VAL A 340 -6.08 7.11 12.32
N ASN A 341 -5.53 8.25 11.90
CA ASN A 341 -6.20 9.24 11.06
C ASN A 341 -6.63 8.65 9.70
N SER A 342 -7.82 9.03 9.24
CA SER A 342 -8.39 8.69 7.93
C SER A 342 -7.39 8.83 6.76
N ASN A 343 -6.65 9.94 6.70
CA ASN A 343 -5.67 10.18 5.63
C ASN A 343 -4.54 9.13 5.64
N LEU A 344 -4.12 8.68 6.82
CA LEU A 344 -3.10 7.64 6.96
C LEU A 344 -3.65 6.25 6.61
N ILE A 345 -4.93 6.00 6.86
CA ILE A 345 -5.62 4.78 6.39
C ILE A 345 -5.68 4.77 4.87
N GLU A 346 -6.07 5.88 4.24
CA GLU A 346 -6.11 6.00 2.79
C GLU A 346 -4.73 5.75 2.17
N GLU A 347 -3.67 6.37 2.71
CA GLU A 347 -2.31 6.14 2.25
C GLU A 347 -1.84 4.70 2.49
N ALA A 348 -2.10 4.13 3.66
CA ALA A 348 -1.74 2.76 3.98
C ALA A 348 -2.43 1.76 3.03
N CYS A 349 -3.72 1.96 2.76
CA CYS A 349 -4.46 1.17 1.78
C CYS A 349 -3.91 1.36 0.38
N SER A 350 -3.68 2.61 -0.03
CA SER A 350 -3.14 2.94 -1.35
C SER A 350 -1.78 2.28 -1.60
N ALA A 351 -0.89 2.28 -0.60
CA ALA A 351 0.42 1.64 -0.69
C ALA A 351 0.32 0.10 -0.87
N ARG A 352 -0.76 -0.52 -0.40
CA ARG A 352 -1.05 -1.96 -0.54
C ARG A 352 -1.93 -2.27 -1.77
N LEU A 353 -2.20 -1.26 -2.59
CA LEU A 353 -3.14 -1.29 -3.72
C LEU A 353 -4.58 -1.63 -3.30
N ILE A 354 -4.91 -1.49 -2.01
CA ILE A 354 -6.24 -1.72 -1.47
C ILE A 354 -7.13 -0.52 -1.81
N GLY A 355 -8.34 -0.82 -2.28
CA GLY A 355 -9.41 0.14 -2.41
C GLY A 355 -9.52 0.81 -3.79
N CYS A 356 -10.68 1.42 -4.00
CA CYS A 356 -11.04 2.15 -5.21
C CYS A 356 -11.45 3.59 -4.86
N PRO A 357 -11.61 4.45 -5.87
CA PRO A 357 -12.19 5.77 -5.62
C PRO A 357 -13.55 5.62 -4.93
N ASN A 358 -13.82 6.51 -3.97
CA ASN A 358 -15.06 6.57 -3.18
C ASN A 358 -15.27 5.39 -2.20
N TRP A 359 -14.22 4.66 -1.84
CA TRP A 359 -14.28 3.80 -0.66
C TRP A 359 -14.42 4.64 0.61
N THR A 360 -15.31 4.19 1.50
CA THR A 360 -15.46 4.76 2.83
C THR A 360 -14.29 4.34 3.72
N ASP A 361 -14.02 5.12 4.77
CA ASP A 361 -12.96 4.77 5.72
C ASP A 361 -13.21 3.45 6.43
N VAL A 362 -14.48 3.13 6.72
CA VAL A 362 -14.86 1.84 7.33
C VAL A 362 -14.47 0.67 6.41
N GLU A 363 -14.74 0.77 5.11
CA GLU A 363 -14.32 -0.25 4.14
C GLU A 363 -12.80 -0.37 4.07
N ARG A 364 -12.08 0.76 4.07
CA ARG A 364 -10.61 0.79 4.05
C ARG A 364 -10.00 0.16 5.29
N ARG A 365 -10.50 0.52 6.48
CA ARG A 365 -10.06 -0.05 7.77
C ARG A 365 -10.30 -1.56 7.80
N GLY A 366 -11.50 -2.01 7.41
CA GLY A 366 -11.82 -3.44 7.34
C GLY A 366 -10.92 -4.21 6.37
N ALA A 367 -10.62 -3.63 5.21
CA ALA A 367 -9.72 -4.24 4.24
C ALA A 367 -8.26 -4.27 4.72
N LEU A 368 -7.78 -3.21 5.36
CA LEU A 368 -6.43 -3.17 5.93
C LEU A 368 -6.28 -4.14 7.11
N ALA A 369 -7.29 -4.28 7.96
CA ALA A 369 -7.32 -5.28 9.01
C ALA A 369 -7.28 -6.71 8.45
N SER A 370 -8.05 -6.98 7.38
CA SER A 370 -8.00 -8.26 6.64
C SER A 370 -6.59 -8.52 6.08
N TRP A 371 -5.99 -7.53 5.42
CA TRP A 371 -4.62 -7.63 4.91
C TRP A 371 -3.63 -8.03 6.00
N LEU A 372 -3.61 -7.29 7.12
CA LEU A 372 -2.66 -7.55 8.22
C LEU A 372 -2.86 -8.94 8.82
N ARG A 373 -4.12 -9.38 8.92
CA ARG A 373 -4.44 -10.73 9.38
C ARG A 373 -3.80 -11.80 8.50
N GLU A 374 -3.97 -11.66 7.19
CA GLU A 374 -3.52 -12.66 6.22
C GLU A 374 -2.00 -12.66 6.01
N VAL A 375 -1.34 -11.48 6.01
CA VAL A 375 0.10 -11.41 5.73
C VAL A 375 1.00 -11.58 6.94
N GLU A 376 0.51 -11.30 8.15
CA GLU A 376 1.34 -11.21 9.35
C GLU A 376 0.76 -11.97 10.55
N ILE A 377 -0.53 -11.84 10.86
CA ILE A 377 -1.11 -12.41 12.10
C ILE A 377 -1.27 -13.93 12.01
N ALA A 378 -2.00 -14.43 11.01
CA ALA A 378 -2.25 -15.87 10.88
C ALA A 378 -0.95 -16.71 10.78
N PRO A 379 0.06 -16.29 9.99
CA PRO A 379 1.35 -17.01 9.97
C PRO A 379 2.10 -17.02 11.31
N ARG A 380 1.97 -15.96 12.14
CA ARG A 380 2.59 -15.93 13.48
C ARG A 380 1.93 -16.90 14.44
N GLU A 381 0.60 -16.98 14.41
CA GLU A 381 -0.16 -17.93 15.22
C GLU A 381 0.21 -19.38 14.86
N GLU A 382 0.35 -19.67 13.57
CA GLU A 382 0.80 -20.98 13.07
C GLU A 382 2.22 -21.34 13.55
N MET A 383 3.16 -20.38 13.47
CA MET A 383 4.53 -20.59 13.95
C MET A 383 4.59 -20.80 15.47
N ALA A 384 3.82 -20.03 16.24
CA ALA A 384 3.74 -20.16 17.69
C ALA A 384 3.19 -21.54 18.09
N SER A 385 2.12 -21.99 17.42
CA SER A 385 1.52 -23.32 17.64
C SER A 385 2.48 -24.47 17.28
N SER A 386 3.25 -24.32 16.19
CA SER A 386 4.25 -25.33 15.78
C SER A 386 5.44 -25.42 16.73
N MET A 387 5.81 -24.35 17.45
CA MET A 387 6.94 -24.37 18.39
C MET A 387 6.54 -24.96 19.75
N MET A 388 5.32 -24.68 20.22
CA MET A 388 4.83 -25.15 21.53
C MET A 388 4.64 -26.68 21.60
N THR A 389 4.46 -27.34 20.46
CA THR A 389 4.29 -28.81 20.38
C THR A 389 5.61 -29.59 20.40
N THR A 390 6.76 -28.93 20.54
CA THR A 390 8.09 -29.58 20.46
C THR A 390 8.87 -29.65 21.77
N THR A 391 8.33 -29.12 22.87
CA THR A 391 9.08 -28.98 24.15
C THR A 391 8.77 -30.01 25.23
N ASP A 392 7.83 -30.92 25.02
CA ASP A 392 7.48 -31.93 26.04
C ASP A 392 7.84 -33.32 25.51
N GLU A 393 9.06 -33.83 25.80
CA GLU A 393 9.40 -35.28 25.90
C GLU A 393 10.91 -35.61 25.99
N GLU A 394 11.79 -34.73 26.49
CA GLU A 394 13.17 -35.17 26.88
C GLU A 394 13.57 -34.56 28.22
N GLY A 395 13.33 -35.30 29.30
CA GLY A 395 13.74 -34.89 30.65
C GLY A 395 13.25 -35.83 31.75
N GLY A 396 13.76 -37.07 31.76
CA GLY A 396 13.45 -38.05 32.81
C GLY A 396 14.46 -39.19 32.88
N GLU A 397 15.76 -38.89 32.95
CA GLU A 397 16.76 -39.86 33.39
C GLU A 397 16.65 -40.00 34.92
N GLY A 398 15.99 -41.08 35.36
CA GLY A 398 15.98 -41.57 36.73
C GLY A 398 16.20 -43.08 36.72
N MET A 399 17.33 -43.52 37.30
CA MET A 399 17.82 -44.89 37.38
C MET A 399 16.86 -45.88 38.09
N GLY A 400 16.94 -47.15 37.69
CA GLY A 400 16.58 -48.36 38.45
C GLY A 400 15.12 -48.81 38.27
N GLU A 401 14.76 -50.08 38.14
CA GLU A 401 15.40 -51.38 38.31
C GLU A 401 14.66 -52.39 37.43
N ASP A 402 15.29 -53.54 37.24
CA ASP A 402 14.81 -54.74 36.54
C ASP A 402 13.33 -55.07 36.78
N ASN A 403 12.60 -55.36 35.70
CA ASN A 403 11.54 -56.37 35.68
C ASN A 403 11.28 -56.80 34.22
N ASP A 404 11.63 -58.05 33.95
CA ASP A 404 11.07 -58.85 32.87
C ASP A 404 9.56 -59.00 33.14
N ASP A 405 8.71 -58.54 32.22
CA ASP A 405 7.39 -59.13 32.03
C ASP A 405 6.80 -58.73 30.66
N ASP A 406 6.38 -59.76 29.94
CA ASP A 406 5.61 -59.72 28.70
C ASP A 406 4.40 -58.79 28.81
N ASN A 407 4.23 -57.84 27.88
CA ASN A 407 2.87 -57.47 27.49
C ASN A 407 2.75 -56.82 26.10
N ASP A 408 1.63 -57.19 25.50
CA ASP A 408 1.15 -56.94 24.16
C ASP A 408 0.97 -55.46 23.77
N ASN A 409 1.30 -55.20 22.51
CA ASN A 409 0.45 -54.49 21.55
C ASN A 409 -0.33 -53.24 22.04
N VAL A 410 0.31 -52.07 21.97
CA VAL A 410 -0.38 -50.86 21.51
C VAL A 410 0.55 -50.15 20.54
N GLY A 411 0.27 -50.28 19.24
CA GLY A 411 0.85 -49.46 18.20
C GLY A 411 0.48 -47.99 18.42
N GLN A 412 1.24 -47.28 19.26
CA GLN A 412 1.32 -45.83 19.21
C GLN A 412 1.91 -45.49 17.85
N GLN A 413 1.04 -45.17 16.89
CA GLN A 413 1.39 -44.43 15.70
C GLN A 413 2.14 -43.18 16.16
N ARG A 414 3.48 -43.23 16.10
CA ARG A 414 4.33 -42.05 16.19
C ARG A 414 3.81 -41.09 15.15
N GLN A 415 3.06 -40.08 15.57
CA GLN A 415 2.62 -39.03 14.68
C GLN A 415 3.89 -38.45 14.04
N PRO A 416 3.95 -38.32 12.71
CA PRO A 416 5.13 -37.78 12.05
C PRO A 416 5.37 -36.38 12.62
N LYS A 417 6.54 -36.20 13.24
CA LYS A 417 7.02 -34.93 13.79
C LYS A 417 6.88 -33.88 12.68
N ARG A 418 5.83 -33.05 12.75
CA ARG A 418 5.55 -32.03 11.72
C ARG A 418 6.74 -31.09 11.69
N GLN A 419 7.48 -31.10 10.59
CA GLN A 419 8.61 -30.20 10.43
C GLN A 419 8.10 -28.75 10.44
N PRO A 420 8.81 -27.83 11.12
CA PRO A 420 8.41 -26.43 11.16
C PRO A 420 8.40 -25.85 9.74
N LEU A 421 7.25 -25.30 9.33
CA LEU A 421 7.09 -24.62 8.05
C LEU A 421 7.52 -23.15 8.19
N TYR A 422 8.35 -22.69 7.27
CA TYR A 422 8.80 -21.30 7.17
C TYR A 422 7.91 -20.52 6.20
N TYR A 423 7.34 -19.40 6.65
CA TYR A 423 6.42 -18.57 5.87
C TYR A 423 7.10 -17.37 5.18
N ASN A 424 6.83 -17.17 3.89
CA ASN A 424 7.35 -16.09 3.07
C ASN A 424 6.35 -14.94 2.94
N GLY A 425 6.34 -14.07 3.95
CA GLY A 425 5.47 -12.90 3.98
C GLY A 425 5.69 -11.91 2.82
N ASN A 426 6.86 -11.86 2.19
CA ASN A 426 7.07 -11.00 1.02
C ASN A 426 6.34 -11.54 -0.21
N MET A 427 6.32 -12.87 -0.39
CA MET A 427 5.58 -13.50 -1.48
C MET A 427 4.08 -13.35 -1.29
N ALA A 428 3.57 -13.53 -0.06
CA ALA A 428 2.16 -13.33 0.26
C ALA A 428 1.72 -11.89 -0.01
N ARG A 429 2.50 -10.90 0.45
CA ARG A 429 2.26 -9.48 0.14
C ARG A 429 2.23 -9.24 -1.36
N ALA A 430 3.20 -9.77 -2.12
CA ALA A 430 3.23 -9.59 -3.57
C ALA A 430 1.96 -10.12 -4.24
N VAL A 431 1.50 -11.30 -3.84
CA VAL A 431 0.27 -11.91 -4.36
C VAL A 431 -0.96 -11.10 -3.98
N LEU A 432 -1.09 -10.68 -2.73
CA LEU A 432 -2.23 -9.85 -2.31
C LEU A 432 -2.23 -8.49 -3.01
N MET A 433 -1.07 -7.88 -3.25
CA MET A 433 -1.02 -6.65 -4.05
C MET A 433 -1.50 -6.89 -5.48
N CYS A 434 -1.13 -8.02 -6.10
CA CYS A 434 -1.65 -8.40 -7.42
C CYS A 434 -3.16 -8.63 -7.38
N TYR A 435 -3.67 -9.33 -6.36
CA TYR A 435 -5.10 -9.53 -6.15
C TYR A 435 -5.82 -8.20 -6.02
N ASN A 436 -5.39 -7.32 -5.13
CA ASN A 436 -6.01 -6.01 -4.91
C ASN A 436 -5.96 -5.13 -6.15
N ALA A 437 -4.85 -5.17 -6.91
CA ALA A 437 -4.75 -4.45 -8.17
C ALA A 437 -5.81 -4.92 -9.16
N VAL A 438 -6.03 -6.23 -9.28
CA VAL A 438 -7.04 -6.81 -10.18
C VAL A 438 -8.45 -6.54 -9.67
N ASP A 439 -8.73 -6.79 -8.38
CA ASP A 439 -10.02 -6.53 -7.75
C ASP A 439 -10.43 -5.06 -7.90
N GLY A 440 -9.47 -4.14 -7.72
CA GLY A 440 -9.68 -2.72 -7.95
C GLY A 440 -10.05 -2.35 -9.39
N THR A 441 -9.67 -3.15 -10.39
CA THR A 441 -10.14 -2.97 -11.77
C THR A 441 -11.54 -3.53 -12.04
N ARG A 442 -12.00 -4.46 -11.19
CA ARG A 442 -13.34 -5.07 -11.29
C ARG A 442 -14.40 -4.24 -10.57
N ASP A 443 -14.00 -3.46 -9.56
CA ASP A 443 -14.92 -2.63 -8.79
C ASP A 443 -15.69 -1.69 -9.73
N ALA A 444 -17.02 -1.70 -9.61
CA ALA A 444 -17.91 -0.87 -10.39
C ALA A 444 -17.69 0.63 -10.14
N ARG A 445 -17.04 1.00 -9.02
CA ARG A 445 -16.61 2.38 -8.73
C ARG A 445 -15.37 2.80 -9.52
N SER A 446 -14.66 1.86 -10.14
CA SER A 446 -13.55 2.19 -11.04
C SER A 446 -14.06 2.92 -12.30
N ASP A 447 -13.28 3.90 -12.74
CA ASP A 447 -13.70 4.95 -13.67
C ASP A 447 -13.80 4.48 -15.15
N SER A 448 -13.41 3.24 -15.45
CA SER A 448 -13.37 2.70 -16.81
C SER A 448 -14.70 2.05 -17.21
N ARG A 449 -15.55 2.82 -17.89
CA ARG A 449 -16.81 2.32 -18.49
C ARG A 449 -16.58 1.16 -19.46
N LEU A 450 -15.46 1.16 -20.20
CA LEU A 450 -15.11 0.12 -21.15
C LEU A 450 -14.84 -1.22 -20.45
N LEU A 451 -14.07 -1.21 -19.35
CA LEU A 451 -13.83 -2.44 -18.59
C LEU A 451 -15.09 -2.95 -17.91
N ARG A 452 -15.92 -2.03 -17.42
CA ARG A 452 -17.25 -2.39 -16.90
C ARG A 452 -18.07 -3.11 -17.98
N ALA A 453 -18.07 -2.63 -19.22
CA ALA A 453 -18.72 -3.32 -20.34
C ALA A 453 -18.08 -4.69 -20.64
N MET A 454 -16.74 -4.80 -20.62
CA MET A 454 -16.05 -6.08 -20.82
C MET A 454 -16.38 -7.12 -19.74
N TYR A 455 -16.50 -6.70 -18.47
CA TYR A 455 -16.79 -7.61 -17.34
C TYR A 455 -18.29 -7.87 -17.15
N GLN A 456 -19.17 -6.94 -17.51
CA GLN A 456 -20.63 -7.10 -17.40
C GLN A 456 -21.23 -7.96 -18.52
N GLY A 457 -20.53 -8.12 -19.66
CA GLY A 457 -20.93 -9.04 -20.74
C GLY A 457 -20.84 -10.52 -20.37
N ARG A 458 -20.39 -10.86 -19.15
CA ARG A 458 -20.26 -12.22 -18.61
C ARG A 458 -21.31 -12.49 -17.53
N LYS A 459 -22.57 -12.12 -17.80
CA LYS A 459 -23.74 -12.69 -17.11
C LYS A 459 -24.21 -13.88 -17.95
N GLU A 460 -23.77 -15.07 -17.59
CA GLU A 460 -24.51 -16.31 -17.85
C GLU A 460 -25.07 -16.79 -16.51
#